data_AF-A0A6C1EBZ2-F1
#
_entry.id   AF-A0A6C1EBZ2-F1
#
_cell.length_a   1.000
_cell.length_b   1.000
_cell.length_c   1.000
_cell.angle_alpha   90.00
_cell.angle_beta   90.00
_cell.angle_gamma   90.00
#
_symmetry.space_group_name_H-M   'P 1'
#
loop_
_entity.id
_entity.type
_entity.pdbx_description
1 polymer ?
#
loop_
_entity_poly.entity_id
_entity_poly.type
_entity_poly.pdbx_seq_one_letter_code
_entity_poly.pdbx_strand_id
1 'polypeptide(L)'
;MKIEIKRVSLPSIVVISCASRLVRGEANLGDLKQIDFQFPKLEIAVTKTPFPEWLTAFTGLKEWPGLDPPYIPLDFINFEDIPDYKLYDQNNCHVNPRDSCSFDCHHCVEHDDIYTCSKLSQTFDDGPSPSTTKLLDHLKHNTTFFNLGINIVQNPDIYHRMQREGHLIGSHTWSHAYLPSISNEKIIAQIEWSIWAMNATGNHTPKWFRPPYGGIDNRVRAITRQFGLQAVLWDHDTFDWSLLLNSTLTTEEEILKNVATWKNSSTGLILEHDSTEKTVDLAIKINELIGNNQSSVSQCVGGIDYIKEYLP
;
A
#
# COMPACT_ATOMS: atom_id res chain seq x y z
N MET A 1 -26.71 -43.21 46.25
CA MET A 1 -28.12 -43.22 45.76
C MET A 1 -28.30 -42.00 44.86
N LYS A 2 -28.80 -42.21 43.63
CA LYS A 2 -29.27 -41.23 42.62
C LYS A 2 -28.46 -39.93 42.35
N ILE A 3 -27.89 -39.94 41.15
CA ILE A 3 -27.58 -38.85 40.19
C ILE A 3 -28.78 -37.85 40.11
N GLU A 4 -28.58 -36.53 39.92
CA GLU A 4 -28.57 -35.90 38.58
C GLU A 4 -27.73 -34.59 38.42
N ILE A 5 -28.18 -33.64 37.59
CA ILE A 5 -27.38 -32.83 36.61
C ILE A 5 -28.06 -31.43 36.41
N LYS A 6 -27.46 -30.28 36.03
CA LYS A 6 -26.18 -29.88 35.36
C LYS A 6 -25.78 -28.43 35.75
N ARG A 7 -24.51 -28.02 35.55
CA ARG A 7 -24.10 -26.63 35.21
C ARG A 7 -22.91 -26.66 34.24
N VAL A 8 -22.91 -25.78 33.24
CA VAL A 8 -21.89 -25.70 32.17
C VAL A 8 -20.81 -24.69 32.54
N SER A 9 -19.55 -25.01 32.26
CA SER A 9 -18.42 -24.07 32.26
C SER A 9 -17.84 -23.96 30.84
N LEU A 10 -17.46 -22.75 30.44
CA LEU A 10 -16.66 -22.48 29.24
C LEU A 10 -15.28 -21.98 29.67
N PRO A 11 -14.18 -22.44 29.04
CA PRO A 11 -12.83 -22.12 29.49
C PRO A 11 -12.24 -20.85 28.84
N SER A 12 -11.53 -20.10 29.68
CA SER A 12 -10.23 -19.47 29.39
C SER A 12 -10.08 -18.49 28.22
N ILE A 13 -10.12 -17.21 28.59
CA ILE A 13 -9.39 -16.13 27.92
C ILE A 13 -7.90 -16.49 27.87
N VAL A 14 -7.28 -16.47 26.68
CA VAL A 14 -5.82 -16.55 26.54
C VAL A 14 -5.25 -15.14 26.58
N VAL A 15 -4.78 -14.74 27.76
CA VAL A 15 -3.92 -13.57 27.93
C VAL A 15 -2.49 -14.02 27.61
N ILE A 16 -1.87 -13.46 26.57
CA ILE A 16 -0.42 -13.60 26.37
C ILE A 16 0.27 -12.38 27.00
N SER A 17 0.94 -12.64 28.12
CA SER A 17 1.71 -11.68 28.89
C SER A 17 2.96 -11.22 28.15
N CYS A 18 3.23 -9.91 28.19
CA CYS A 18 4.52 -9.36 27.79
C CYS A 18 5.54 -9.53 28.92
N ALA A 19 6.61 -10.31 28.69
CA ALA A 19 7.72 -10.45 29.64
C ALA A 19 9.05 -10.86 28.93
N SER A 20 9.71 -9.86 28.33
CA SER A 20 11.17 -9.68 28.25
C SER A 20 12.12 -10.89 28.13
N ARG A 21 12.87 -10.93 27.02
CA ARG A 21 14.34 -10.99 27.12
C ARG A 21 14.90 -9.59 26.87
N LEU A 22 15.72 -9.08 27.81
CA LEU A 22 16.46 -7.85 27.58
C LEU A 22 17.57 -8.09 26.56
N VAL A 23 17.47 -7.45 25.40
CA VAL A 23 18.65 -6.98 24.67
C VAL A 23 18.84 -5.51 25.05
N ARG A 24 19.89 -5.20 25.82
CA ARG A 24 20.30 -3.81 26.04
C ARG A 24 21.04 -3.32 24.81
N GLY A 25 20.30 -2.67 23.91
CA GLY A 25 20.84 -1.68 22.99
C GLY A 25 20.14 -0.36 23.29
N GLU A 26 20.90 0.69 23.58
CA GLU A 26 20.34 2.06 23.61
C GLU A 26 20.09 2.49 22.16
N ALA A 27 18.89 2.20 21.65
CA ALA A 27 18.42 2.82 20.43
C ALA A 27 18.18 4.31 20.73
N ASN A 28 19.03 5.18 20.18
CA ASN A 28 18.84 6.61 20.29
C ASN A 28 17.50 7.00 19.65
N LEU A 29 16.63 7.62 20.44
CA LEU A 29 15.27 7.97 20.03
C LEU A 29 15.17 9.01 18.88
N GLY A 30 16.33 9.53 18.43
CA GLY A 30 16.44 10.38 17.24
C GLY A 30 16.48 9.62 15.92
N ASP A 31 16.97 8.38 15.91
CA ASP A 31 17.36 7.67 14.68
C ASP A 31 16.21 6.89 14.02
N LEU A 32 15.00 6.96 14.60
CA LEU A 32 13.75 6.44 14.01
C LEU A 32 12.92 7.52 13.31
N LYS A 33 13.36 8.79 13.35
CA LYS A 33 12.73 9.88 12.57
C LYS A 33 13.41 9.95 11.20
N GLN A 34 12.63 9.61 10.17
CA GLN A 34 13.12 9.16 8.88
C GLN A 34 13.93 7.86 8.99
N ILE A 35 13.26 6.74 8.75
CA ILE A 35 13.87 5.73 7.86
C ILE A 35 13.96 6.44 6.51
N ASP A 36 15.07 7.16 6.32
CA ASP A 36 15.45 7.65 5.01
C ASP A 36 15.77 6.39 4.20
N PHE A 37 14.76 5.90 3.46
CA PHE A 37 15.00 4.93 2.40
C PHE A 37 16.02 5.59 1.48
N GLN A 38 17.29 5.21 1.63
CA GLN A 38 18.30 5.48 0.63
C GLN A 38 17.95 4.63 -0.57
N PHE A 39 16.94 5.09 -1.32
CA PHE A 39 16.62 4.61 -2.64
C PHE A 39 17.96 4.53 -3.39
N PRO A 40 18.31 3.36 -3.95
CA PRO A 40 19.54 3.24 -4.72
C PRO A 40 19.56 4.35 -5.76
N LYS A 41 20.72 5.04 -5.88
CA LYS A 41 20.89 6.17 -6.81
C LYS A 41 20.17 5.85 -8.12
N LEU A 42 19.14 6.65 -8.47
CA LEU A 42 18.37 6.42 -9.68
C LEU A 42 19.33 6.17 -10.84
N GLU A 43 19.33 4.94 -11.35
CA GLU A 43 19.80 4.72 -12.70
C GLU A 43 18.92 5.58 -13.60
N ILE A 44 19.56 6.42 -14.42
CA ILE A 44 18.87 7.51 -15.10
C ILE A 44 17.82 6.91 -16.03
N ALA A 45 16.55 7.06 -15.66
CA ALA A 45 15.44 6.67 -16.50
C ALA A 45 15.58 7.34 -17.86
N VAL A 46 15.57 6.52 -18.92
CA VAL A 46 15.85 6.96 -20.30
C VAL A 46 14.75 7.91 -20.80
N THR A 47 13.56 7.82 -20.21
CA THR A 47 12.38 8.65 -20.49
C THR A 47 11.74 9.06 -19.15
N LYS A 48 11.18 10.28 -19.09
CA LYS A 48 10.33 10.77 -18.00
C LYS A 48 9.03 11.26 -18.63
N THR A 49 7.87 11.02 -18.02
CA THR A 49 6.60 11.57 -18.50
C THR A 49 6.70 13.10 -18.59
N PRO A 50 6.56 13.71 -19.78
CA PRO A 50 6.57 15.17 -19.92
C PRO A 50 5.47 15.79 -19.07
N PHE A 51 5.69 17.00 -18.55
CA PHE A 51 4.64 17.72 -17.84
C PHE A 51 3.60 18.20 -18.88
N PRO A 52 2.33 17.78 -18.79
CA PRO A 52 1.40 17.97 -19.91
C PRO A 52 0.82 19.39 -19.95
N GLU A 53 0.50 19.86 -21.16
CA GLU A 53 -0.01 21.22 -21.40
C GLU A 53 -1.32 21.49 -20.65
N TRP A 54 -2.22 20.50 -20.55
CA TRP A 54 -3.48 20.65 -19.81
C TRP A 54 -3.25 20.91 -18.32
N LEU A 55 -2.23 20.28 -17.72
CA LEU A 55 -1.89 20.47 -16.31
C LEU A 55 -1.17 21.80 -16.10
N THR A 56 -0.40 22.27 -17.08
CA THR A 56 0.14 23.65 -17.12
C THR A 56 -0.99 24.67 -17.18
N ALA A 57 -2.00 24.45 -18.02
CA ALA A 57 -3.16 25.34 -18.13
C ALA A 57 -4.02 25.37 -16.86
N PHE A 58 -4.12 24.24 -16.14
CA PHE A 58 -4.88 24.13 -14.91
C PHE A 58 -4.14 24.69 -13.68
N THR A 59 -2.86 24.39 -13.51
CA THR A 59 -2.09 24.70 -12.29
C THR A 59 -1.13 25.89 -12.42
N GLY A 60 -0.79 26.31 -13.64
CA GLY A 60 0.29 27.26 -13.92
C GLY A 60 1.72 26.70 -13.77
N LEU A 61 1.87 25.45 -13.28
CA LEU A 61 3.16 24.78 -13.13
C LEU A 61 3.70 24.29 -14.48
N LYS A 62 4.99 23.98 -14.55
CA LYS A 62 5.67 23.50 -15.77
C LYS A 62 6.50 22.23 -15.56
N GLU A 63 6.49 21.71 -14.35
CA GLU A 63 7.24 20.54 -13.94
C GLU A 63 6.50 19.80 -12.83
N TRP A 64 6.72 18.49 -12.77
CA TRP A 64 6.19 17.64 -11.70
C TRP A 64 6.82 18.03 -10.35
N PRO A 65 6.04 18.07 -9.26
CA PRO A 65 6.52 18.53 -7.96
C PRO A 65 7.54 17.58 -7.31
N GLY A 66 8.15 18.03 -6.22
CA GLY A 66 8.94 17.17 -5.33
C GLY A 66 8.08 16.29 -4.42
N LEU A 67 8.65 15.83 -3.30
CA LEU A 67 7.99 14.95 -2.33
C LEU A 67 6.85 15.62 -1.53
N ASP A 68 6.76 16.95 -1.52
CA ASP A 68 5.63 17.68 -0.93
C ASP A 68 4.87 18.40 -2.04
N PRO A 69 3.89 17.75 -2.69
CA PRO A 69 3.18 18.31 -3.82
C PRO A 69 2.22 19.44 -3.37
N PRO A 70 2.05 20.50 -4.17
CA PRO A 70 1.17 21.61 -3.79
C PRO A 70 -0.30 21.17 -3.84
N TYR A 71 -1.06 21.57 -2.83
CA TYR A 71 -2.52 21.46 -2.85
C TYR A 71 -3.11 22.39 -3.91
N ILE A 72 -3.91 21.82 -4.80
CA ILE A 72 -4.74 22.54 -5.77
C ILE A 72 -6.20 22.30 -5.35
N PRO A 73 -7.01 23.35 -5.10
CA PRO A 73 -8.43 23.17 -4.77
C PRO A 73 -9.20 22.45 -5.87
N LEU A 74 -10.12 21.57 -5.46
CA LEU A 74 -10.97 20.77 -6.34
C LEU A 74 -12.43 20.94 -5.93
N ASP A 75 -13.29 21.39 -6.85
CA ASP A 75 -14.69 21.76 -6.56
C ASP A 75 -15.57 20.60 -6.05
N PHE A 76 -15.14 19.35 -6.25
CA PHE A 76 -15.84 18.15 -5.78
C PHE A 76 -15.44 17.72 -4.36
N ILE A 77 -14.44 18.35 -3.75
CA ILE A 77 -14.01 18.01 -2.40
C ILE A 77 -14.82 18.81 -1.37
N ASN A 78 -15.63 18.09 -0.59
CA ASN A 78 -16.31 18.63 0.58
C ASN A 78 -15.49 18.36 1.85
N PHE A 79 -15.06 19.44 2.52
CA PHE A 79 -14.36 19.34 3.80
C PHE A 79 -15.32 19.08 4.97
N GLU A 80 -16.61 19.37 4.84
CA GLU A 80 -17.62 19.12 5.90
C GLU A 80 -17.89 17.62 6.10
N ASP A 81 -17.66 16.80 5.07
CA ASP A 81 -17.79 15.33 5.11
C ASP A 81 -16.56 14.63 5.73
N ILE A 82 -15.50 15.38 6.08
CA ILE A 82 -14.25 14.83 6.63
C ILE A 82 -14.29 14.88 8.18
N PRO A 83 -14.21 13.74 8.89
CA PRO A 83 -14.19 13.72 10.35
C PRO A 83 -13.00 14.48 10.96
N ASP A 84 -13.27 15.27 12.01
CA ASP A 84 -12.26 16.02 12.78
C ASP A 84 -11.49 15.10 13.74
N TYR A 85 -10.58 14.31 13.18
CA TYR A 85 -9.56 13.58 13.93
C TYR A 85 -8.22 14.31 13.87
N LYS A 86 -7.48 14.28 15.00
CA LYS A 86 -6.18 14.95 15.11
C LYS A 86 -5.13 14.26 14.26
N LEU A 87 -4.19 15.05 13.75
CA LEU A 87 -2.99 14.52 13.11
C LEU A 87 -2.15 13.75 14.14
N TYR A 88 -1.59 12.60 13.74
CA TYR A 88 -0.70 11.81 14.60
C TYR A 88 0.43 11.17 13.79
N ASP A 89 1.60 11.03 14.41
CA ASP A 89 2.75 10.32 13.83
C ASP A 89 2.55 8.80 13.92
N GLN A 90 3.21 8.05 13.03
CA GLN A 90 3.21 6.59 13.03
C GLN A 90 3.61 6.03 14.41
N ASN A 91 2.95 4.95 14.83
CA ASN A 91 3.04 4.32 16.16
C ASN A 91 2.42 5.14 17.32
N ASN A 92 1.92 6.37 17.10
CA ASN A 92 1.30 7.18 18.16
C ASN A 92 -0.22 6.91 18.32
N CYS A 93 -0.55 5.64 18.57
CA CYS A 93 -1.90 5.06 18.54
C CYS A 93 -2.82 5.44 19.72
N HIS A 94 -2.55 6.57 20.37
CA HIS A 94 -3.30 7.08 21.53
C HIS A 94 -3.81 8.51 21.33
N VAL A 95 -3.48 9.16 20.20
CA VAL A 95 -3.89 10.54 19.90
C VAL A 95 -5.39 10.65 19.62
N ASN A 96 -5.95 9.66 18.92
CA ASN A 96 -7.37 9.58 18.57
C ASN A 96 -8.05 8.38 19.26
N PRO A 97 -9.37 8.45 19.50
CA PRO A 97 -10.17 7.31 19.92
C PRO A 97 -10.19 6.19 18.86
N ARG A 98 -10.53 4.96 19.29
CA ARG A 98 -10.58 3.77 18.41
C ARG A 98 -11.61 3.87 17.27
N ASP A 99 -12.63 4.72 17.41
CA ASP A 99 -13.65 4.97 16.37
C ASP A 99 -13.13 5.77 15.16
N SER A 100 -11.93 6.35 15.25
CA SER A 100 -11.16 6.81 14.08
C SER A 100 -10.85 5.67 13.10
N CYS A 101 -11.01 4.41 13.52
CA CYS A 101 -10.80 3.21 12.71
C CYS A 101 -9.45 3.16 11.99
N SER A 102 -8.36 3.45 12.70
CA SER A 102 -7.01 3.27 12.16
C SER A 102 -6.70 1.78 11.91
N PHE A 103 -6.25 1.46 10.70
CA PHE A 103 -5.75 0.11 10.38
C PHE A 103 -4.38 -0.16 11.00
N ASP A 104 -3.43 0.74 10.86
CA ASP A 104 -2.06 0.59 11.37
C ASP A 104 -2.00 0.48 12.90
N CYS A 105 -2.89 1.16 13.63
CA CYS A 105 -2.93 1.11 15.09
C CYS A 105 -3.83 0.04 15.69
N HIS A 106 -4.92 -0.33 15.02
CA HIS A 106 -5.99 -1.14 15.61
C HIS A 106 -6.48 -2.29 14.72
N HIS A 107 -5.89 -2.47 13.54
CA HIS A 107 -6.38 -3.35 12.46
C HIS A 107 -7.86 -3.12 12.15
N CYS A 108 -8.33 -1.88 12.28
CA CYS A 108 -9.71 -1.53 11.98
C CYS A 108 -9.89 -1.34 10.47
N VAL A 109 -10.88 -2.05 9.93
CA VAL A 109 -11.28 -2.02 8.52
C VAL A 109 -12.73 -1.58 8.43
N GLU A 110 -13.02 -0.71 7.47
CA GLU A 110 -14.37 -0.29 7.13
C GLU A 110 -15.02 -1.25 6.12
N HIS A 111 -16.33 -1.16 5.99
CA HIS A 111 -17.16 -2.05 5.16
C HIS A 111 -16.79 -2.10 3.67
N ASP A 112 -16.09 -1.09 3.16
CA ASP A 112 -15.61 -0.95 1.78
C ASP A 112 -14.09 -1.16 1.64
N ASP A 113 -13.34 -1.38 2.73
CA ASP A 113 -11.91 -1.71 2.65
C ASP A 113 -11.72 -3.16 2.17
N ILE A 114 -10.81 -3.36 1.21
CA ILE A 114 -10.38 -4.71 0.82
C ILE A 114 -9.20 -5.14 1.70
N TYR A 115 -9.48 -5.95 2.72
CA TYR A 115 -8.45 -6.48 3.63
C TYR A 115 -7.99 -7.91 3.29
N THR A 116 -8.78 -8.65 2.51
CA THR A 116 -8.52 -10.05 2.14
C THR A 116 -9.11 -10.34 0.75
N CYS A 117 -8.77 -11.49 0.19
CA CYS A 117 -9.19 -11.93 -1.14
C CYS A 117 -9.78 -13.35 -1.11
N SER A 118 -10.81 -13.62 -1.93
CA SER A 118 -11.44 -14.96 -2.07
C SER A 118 -10.55 -16.01 -2.75
N LYS A 119 -9.34 -15.63 -3.14
CA LYS A 119 -8.27 -16.41 -3.76
C LYS A 119 -6.94 -15.76 -3.36
N LEU A 120 -5.84 -16.49 -3.31
CA LEU A 120 -4.53 -15.87 -3.06
C LEU A 120 -4.24 -14.76 -4.10
N SER A 121 -3.79 -13.61 -3.63
CA SER A 121 -3.46 -12.44 -4.44
C SER A 121 -2.17 -11.80 -3.93
N GLN A 122 -1.06 -11.99 -4.68
CA GLN A 122 0.13 -11.17 -4.51
C GLN A 122 -0.13 -9.73 -4.91
N THR A 123 0.50 -8.80 -4.20
CA THR A 123 0.43 -7.37 -4.50
C THR A 123 1.74 -6.68 -4.16
N PHE A 124 2.13 -5.72 -5.00
CA PHE A 124 3.46 -5.09 -4.95
C PHE A 124 3.36 -3.56 -4.79
N ASP A 125 4.06 -3.03 -3.80
CA ASP A 125 4.08 -1.61 -3.44
C ASP A 125 5.43 -0.94 -3.80
N ASP A 126 5.41 0.40 -3.83
CA ASP A 126 6.52 1.33 -4.12
C ASP A 126 7.03 1.40 -5.57
N GLY A 127 6.55 0.55 -6.47
CA GLY A 127 6.88 0.61 -7.89
C GLY A 127 6.37 1.87 -8.64
N PRO A 128 6.68 1.99 -9.95
CA PRO A 128 7.59 1.13 -10.71
C PRO A 128 9.05 1.54 -10.45
N SER A 129 9.94 0.56 -10.33
CA SER A 129 11.39 0.74 -10.26
C SER A 129 12.08 -0.01 -11.41
N PRO A 130 13.38 0.22 -11.69
CA PRO A 130 14.14 -0.63 -12.61
C PRO A 130 14.03 -2.13 -12.27
N SER A 131 14.03 -2.46 -10.97
CA SER A 131 13.91 -3.82 -10.43
C SER A 131 12.58 -4.49 -10.80
N THR A 132 11.49 -3.71 -10.91
CA THR A 132 10.17 -4.20 -11.33
C THR A 132 10.22 -4.94 -12.67
N THR A 133 11.09 -4.52 -13.59
CA THR A 133 11.28 -5.19 -14.89
C THR A 133 11.59 -6.68 -14.73
N LYS A 134 12.44 -7.02 -13.74
CA LYS A 134 12.82 -8.40 -13.42
C LYS A 134 11.65 -9.19 -12.82
N LEU A 135 10.80 -8.55 -12.02
CA LEU A 135 9.59 -9.17 -11.48
C LEU A 135 8.59 -9.52 -12.60
N LEU A 136 8.32 -8.57 -13.50
CA LEU A 136 7.46 -8.74 -14.67
C LEU A 136 7.91 -9.91 -15.56
N ASP A 137 9.22 -10.10 -15.75
CA ASP A 137 9.77 -11.24 -16.50
C ASP A 137 9.40 -12.61 -15.89
N HIS A 138 9.15 -12.69 -14.58
CA HIS A 138 8.88 -13.94 -13.86
C HIS A 138 7.39 -14.17 -13.58
N LEU A 139 6.57 -13.12 -13.56
CA LEU A 139 5.12 -13.23 -13.44
C LEU A 139 4.51 -13.95 -14.67
N LYS A 140 3.53 -14.82 -14.44
CA LYS A 140 2.84 -15.62 -15.48
C LYS A 140 1.31 -15.56 -15.34
N HIS A 141 0.84 -14.60 -14.57
CA HIS A 141 -0.54 -14.30 -14.23
C HIS A 141 -0.69 -12.78 -14.03
N ASN A 142 -1.91 -12.31 -13.85
CA ASN A 142 -2.17 -10.90 -13.60
C ASN A 142 -2.18 -10.66 -12.09
N THR A 143 -1.29 -9.80 -11.62
CA THR A 143 -1.15 -9.39 -10.21
C THR A 143 -1.61 -7.93 -10.03
N THR A 144 -1.43 -7.36 -8.84
CA THR A 144 -1.73 -5.94 -8.57
C THR A 144 -0.47 -5.17 -8.14
N PHE A 145 -0.26 -4.00 -8.73
CA PHE A 145 0.80 -3.05 -8.35
C PHE A 145 0.18 -1.77 -7.79
N PHE A 146 0.66 -1.29 -6.64
CA PHE A 146 0.31 0.01 -6.07
C PHE A 146 1.50 0.94 -6.26
N ASN A 147 1.39 1.79 -7.27
CA ASN A 147 2.51 2.59 -7.75
C ASN A 147 2.53 3.99 -7.14
N LEU A 148 3.73 4.49 -6.83
CA LEU A 148 3.95 5.87 -6.40
C LEU A 148 3.91 6.83 -7.59
N GLY A 149 3.10 7.88 -7.50
CA GLY A 149 2.94 8.87 -8.59
C GLY A 149 4.25 9.44 -9.11
N ILE A 150 5.21 9.71 -8.23
CA ILE A 150 6.54 10.18 -8.60
C ILE A 150 7.34 9.13 -9.40
N ASN A 151 7.21 7.84 -9.06
CA ASN A 151 7.86 6.73 -9.73
C ASN A 151 7.21 6.41 -11.09
N ILE A 152 5.90 6.59 -11.22
CA ILE A 152 5.17 6.48 -12.51
C ILE A 152 5.73 7.49 -13.52
N VAL A 153 5.87 8.74 -13.10
CA VAL A 153 6.43 9.82 -13.94
C VAL A 153 7.89 9.56 -14.30
N GLN A 154 8.65 8.95 -13.39
CA GLN A 154 10.07 8.63 -13.60
C GLN A 154 10.28 7.37 -14.46
N ASN A 155 9.39 6.38 -14.42
CA ASN A 155 9.57 5.09 -15.10
C ASN A 155 8.38 4.74 -16.04
N PRO A 156 8.02 5.60 -16.99
CA PRO A 156 6.81 5.44 -17.81
C PRO A 156 6.84 4.18 -18.68
N ASP A 157 8.01 3.78 -19.19
CA ASP A 157 8.15 2.57 -20.02
C ASP A 157 7.81 1.28 -19.23
N ILE A 158 8.14 1.24 -17.93
CA ILE A 158 7.83 0.13 -17.02
C ILE A 158 6.35 0.15 -16.66
N TYR A 159 5.78 1.34 -16.41
CA TYR A 159 4.36 1.51 -16.18
C TYR A 159 3.51 1.02 -17.38
N HIS A 160 3.88 1.42 -18.60
CA HIS A 160 3.27 0.93 -19.83
C HIS A 160 3.50 -0.56 -20.08
N ARG A 161 4.56 -1.15 -19.52
CA ARG A 161 4.77 -2.61 -19.56
C ARG A 161 3.75 -3.31 -18.67
N MET A 162 3.56 -2.87 -17.41
CA MET A 162 2.52 -3.41 -16.51
C MET A 162 1.12 -3.38 -17.16
N GLN A 163 0.76 -2.25 -17.78
CA GLN A 163 -0.52 -2.09 -18.47
C GLN A 163 -0.68 -3.10 -19.62
N ARG A 164 0.35 -3.23 -20.49
CA ARG A 164 0.31 -4.14 -21.65
C ARG A 164 0.30 -5.62 -21.25
N GLU A 165 0.88 -5.96 -20.12
CA GLU A 165 0.85 -7.32 -19.55
C GLU A 165 -0.45 -7.59 -18.75
N GLY A 166 -1.36 -6.61 -18.66
CA GLY A 166 -2.70 -6.76 -18.11
C GLY A 166 -2.76 -6.77 -16.58
N HIS A 167 -1.72 -6.29 -15.90
CA HIS A 167 -1.71 -6.18 -14.45
C HIS A 167 -2.67 -5.08 -13.97
N LEU A 168 -3.24 -5.29 -12.78
CA LEU A 168 -4.05 -4.26 -12.13
C LEU A 168 -3.12 -3.20 -11.53
N ILE A 169 -3.40 -1.92 -11.78
CA ILE A 169 -2.59 -0.81 -11.28
C ILE A 169 -3.44 0.10 -10.39
N GLY A 170 -3.08 0.17 -9.11
CA GLY A 170 -3.60 1.12 -8.13
C GLY A 170 -2.62 2.25 -7.82
N SER A 171 -3.10 3.25 -7.08
CA SER A 171 -2.26 4.33 -6.54
C SER A 171 -1.71 3.97 -5.17
N HIS A 172 -0.47 4.37 -4.90
CA HIS A 172 0.15 4.34 -3.56
C HIS A 172 0.44 5.74 -3.01
N THR A 173 -0.36 6.75 -3.37
CA THR A 173 -0.07 8.19 -3.24
C THR A 173 1.00 8.69 -4.22
N TRP A 174 1.30 10.00 -4.17
CA TRP A 174 2.33 10.63 -4.97
C TRP A 174 3.74 10.24 -4.51
N SER A 175 4.01 10.26 -3.21
CA SER A 175 5.38 10.14 -2.66
C SER A 175 5.47 9.48 -1.28
N HIS A 176 4.60 8.49 -1.01
CA HIS A 176 4.67 7.63 0.19
C HIS A 176 4.55 8.39 1.54
N ALA A 177 3.73 9.44 1.58
CA ALA A 177 3.49 10.16 2.83
C ALA A 177 2.59 9.36 3.79
N TYR A 178 2.94 9.30 5.08
CA TYR A 178 2.06 8.76 6.11
C TYR A 178 0.85 9.68 6.31
N LEU A 179 -0.27 9.32 5.68
CA LEU A 179 -1.44 10.19 5.56
C LEU A 179 -2.04 10.67 6.91
N PRO A 180 -2.04 9.89 8.01
CA PRO A 180 -2.58 10.36 9.27
C PRO A 180 -1.79 11.50 9.95
N SER A 181 -0.53 11.75 9.59
CA SER A 181 0.26 12.87 10.17
C SER A 181 0.15 14.19 9.40
N ILE A 182 -0.46 14.20 8.21
CA ILE A 182 -0.53 15.38 7.32
C ILE A 182 -1.97 15.91 7.19
N SER A 183 -2.12 17.21 6.92
CA SER A 183 -3.43 17.89 6.82
C SER A 183 -4.28 17.35 5.66
N ASN A 184 -5.59 17.64 5.68
CA ASN A 184 -6.53 17.16 4.66
C ASN A 184 -6.10 17.61 3.25
N GLU A 185 -5.66 18.87 3.11
CA GLU A 185 -5.13 19.45 1.87
C GLU A 185 -3.90 18.70 1.36
N LYS A 186 -3.02 18.25 2.26
CA LYS A 186 -1.84 17.45 1.92
C LYS A 186 -2.20 16.02 1.52
N ILE A 187 -3.20 15.39 2.15
CA ILE A 187 -3.74 14.10 1.69
C ILE A 187 -4.33 14.26 0.29
N ILE A 188 -5.15 15.29 0.06
CA ILE A 188 -5.74 15.60 -1.25
C ILE A 188 -4.65 15.78 -2.31
N ALA A 189 -3.59 16.55 -2.01
CA ALA A 189 -2.46 16.72 -2.91
C ALA A 189 -1.75 15.39 -3.21
N GLN A 190 -1.48 14.57 -2.19
CA GLN A 190 -0.85 13.25 -2.34
C GLN A 190 -1.68 12.29 -3.20
N ILE A 191 -3.01 12.36 -3.15
CA ILE A 191 -3.89 11.56 -3.99
C ILE A 191 -3.99 12.12 -5.41
N GLU A 192 -4.35 13.40 -5.58
CA GLU A 192 -4.64 13.97 -6.89
C GLU A 192 -3.39 14.03 -7.80
N TRP A 193 -2.22 14.34 -7.26
CA TRP A 193 -0.98 14.29 -8.04
C TRP A 193 -0.61 12.87 -8.50
N SER A 194 -0.98 11.84 -7.73
CA SER A 194 -0.87 10.45 -8.17
C SER A 194 -1.86 10.14 -9.30
N ILE A 195 -3.11 10.62 -9.20
CA ILE A 195 -4.14 10.44 -10.24
C ILE A 195 -3.72 11.14 -11.54
N TRP A 196 -3.20 12.37 -11.47
CA TRP A 196 -2.68 13.09 -12.64
C TRP A 196 -1.47 12.41 -13.27
N ALA A 197 -0.57 11.80 -12.48
CA ALA A 197 0.55 11.01 -12.99
C ALA A 197 0.08 9.76 -13.75
N MET A 198 -0.90 9.04 -13.19
CA MET A 198 -1.52 7.87 -13.83
C MET A 198 -2.24 8.27 -15.13
N ASN A 199 -2.91 9.42 -15.14
CA ASN A 199 -3.61 9.92 -16.32
C ASN A 199 -2.64 10.42 -17.40
N ALA A 200 -1.66 11.24 -17.05
CA ALA A 200 -0.69 11.79 -17.99
C ALA A 200 0.26 10.71 -18.58
N THR A 201 0.53 9.66 -17.82
CA THR A 201 1.41 8.56 -18.27
C THR A 201 0.58 7.49 -18.98
N GLY A 202 -0.39 6.88 -18.30
CA GLY A 202 -1.11 5.70 -18.78
C GLY A 202 -2.49 5.95 -19.36
N ASN A 203 -2.96 7.20 -19.43
CA ASN A 203 -4.30 7.58 -19.88
C ASN A 203 -5.45 6.98 -19.05
N HIS A 204 -5.27 6.90 -17.73
CA HIS A 204 -6.30 6.42 -16.80
C HIS A 204 -6.27 7.02 -15.40
N THR A 205 -7.37 6.85 -14.68
CA THR A 205 -7.47 7.08 -13.22
C THR A 205 -7.61 5.75 -12.46
N PRO A 206 -7.03 5.62 -11.25
CA PRO A 206 -7.19 4.43 -10.42
C PRO A 206 -8.61 4.28 -9.85
N LYS A 207 -9.04 3.03 -9.64
CA LYS A 207 -10.13 2.68 -8.70
C LYS A 207 -9.56 2.24 -7.34
N TRP A 208 -8.40 1.59 -7.36
CA TRP A 208 -7.77 0.95 -6.21
C TRP A 208 -6.66 1.82 -5.65
N PHE A 209 -6.57 1.90 -4.34
CA PHE A 209 -5.59 2.69 -3.62
C PHE A 209 -5.08 1.90 -2.42
N ARG A 210 -3.78 1.93 -2.15
CA ARG A 210 -3.20 1.40 -0.91
C ARG A 210 -2.58 2.54 -0.10
N PRO A 211 -2.93 2.70 1.19
CA PRO A 211 -2.30 3.69 2.05
C PRO A 211 -0.86 3.28 2.41
N PRO A 212 0.14 4.17 2.20
CA PRO A 212 1.49 4.02 2.71
C PRO A 212 1.49 3.62 4.19
N TYR A 213 2.33 2.64 4.54
CA TYR A 213 2.45 2.08 5.90
C TYR A 213 1.16 1.46 6.48
N GLY A 214 0.09 1.30 5.70
CA GLY A 214 -1.24 0.97 6.24
C GLY A 214 -1.88 2.14 6.98
N GLY A 215 -1.32 3.35 6.87
CA GLY A 215 -1.75 4.58 7.54
C GLY A 215 -3.06 5.09 6.97
N ILE A 216 -4.17 4.53 7.42
CA ILE A 216 -5.53 4.92 7.05
C ILE A 216 -6.42 4.96 8.29
N ASP A 217 -7.07 6.10 8.47
CA ASP A 217 -8.14 6.35 9.44
C ASP A 217 -9.40 6.84 8.70
N ASN A 218 -10.46 7.14 9.42
CA ASN A 218 -11.72 7.62 8.84
C ASN A 218 -11.63 9.03 8.23
N ARG A 219 -10.58 9.81 8.53
CA ARG A 219 -10.28 11.09 7.87
C ARG A 219 -9.70 10.83 6.47
N VAL A 220 -8.74 9.90 6.37
CA VAL A 220 -8.17 9.44 5.09
C VAL A 220 -9.25 8.76 4.22
N ARG A 221 -10.08 7.88 4.78
CA ARG A 221 -11.19 7.24 4.04
C ARG A 221 -12.22 8.24 3.51
N ALA A 222 -12.59 9.24 4.32
CA ALA A 222 -13.52 10.28 3.87
C ALA A 222 -13.00 11.06 2.66
N ILE A 223 -11.68 11.28 2.58
CA ILE A 223 -11.04 11.93 1.43
C ILE A 223 -10.98 10.97 0.23
N THR A 224 -10.45 9.76 0.37
CA THR A 224 -10.26 8.83 -0.76
C THR A 224 -11.58 8.40 -1.41
N ARG A 225 -12.65 8.27 -0.63
CA ARG A 225 -14.02 8.01 -1.15
C ARG A 225 -14.53 9.13 -2.06
N GLN A 226 -14.16 10.39 -1.84
CA GLN A 226 -14.56 11.51 -2.71
C GLN A 226 -13.87 11.47 -4.09
N PHE A 227 -12.70 10.85 -4.18
CA PHE A 227 -12.06 10.49 -5.46
C PHE A 227 -12.64 9.19 -6.08
N GLY A 228 -13.62 8.55 -5.43
CA GLY A 228 -14.15 7.25 -5.84
C GLY A 228 -13.21 6.07 -5.59
N LEU A 229 -12.09 6.28 -4.89
CA LEU A 229 -11.10 5.25 -4.61
C LEU A 229 -11.61 4.27 -3.56
N GLN A 230 -11.07 3.05 -3.61
CA GLN A 230 -11.32 2.00 -2.63
C GLN A 230 -9.99 1.56 -2.03
N ALA A 231 -9.92 1.53 -0.71
CA ALA A 231 -8.70 1.17 0.01
C ALA A 231 -8.44 -0.34 -0.06
N VAL A 232 -7.18 -0.70 -0.30
CA VAL A 232 -6.70 -2.09 -0.37
C VAL A 232 -5.59 -2.25 0.65
N LEU A 233 -5.85 -3.07 1.65
CA LEU A 233 -4.97 -3.40 2.76
C LEU A 233 -4.37 -4.78 2.51
N TRP A 234 -4.15 -5.58 3.54
CA TRP A 234 -3.63 -6.94 3.47
C TRP A 234 -4.02 -7.74 4.72
N ASP A 235 -4.00 -9.08 4.58
CA ASP A 235 -4.10 -10.01 5.71
C ASP A 235 -2.78 -10.74 6.01
N HIS A 236 -1.78 -10.57 5.13
CA HIS A 236 -0.44 -11.11 5.32
C HIS A 236 0.63 -10.09 4.93
N ASP A 237 1.36 -9.58 5.92
CA ASP A 237 2.58 -8.81 5.71
C ASP A 237 3.77 -9.78 5.60
N THR A 238 4.60 -9.64 4.57
CA THR A 238 5.83 -10.44 4.42
C THR A 238 6.97 -9.94 5.27
N PHE A 239 6.97 -8.66 5.67
CA PHE A 239 8.12 -7.96 6.25
C PHE A 239 9.37 -7.98 5.34
N ASP A 240 9.21 -8.14 4.02
CA ASP A 240 10.31 -8.15 3.04
C ASP A 240 11.16 -6.86 3.09
N TRP A 241 10.51 -5.71 3.26
CA TRP A 241 11.13 -4.40 3.47
C TRP A 241 12.12 -4.39 4.64
N SER A 242 11.91 -5.20 5.68
CA SER A 242 12.79 -5.24 6.85
C SER A 242 14.14 -5.89 6.56
N LEU A 243 14.25 -6.63 5.44
CA LEU A 243 15.52 -7.16 4.92
C LEU A 243 16.41 -6.06 4.31
N LEU A 244 15.86 -4.89 3.96
CA LEU A 244 16.63 -3.74 3.50
C LEU A 244 17.31 -3.01 4.67
N LEU A 245 16.81 -3.22 5.89
CA LEU A 245 17.37 -2.69 7.11
C LEU A 245 18.46 -3.63 7.66
N ASN A 246 19.41 -3.07 8.42
CA ASN A 246 20.32 -3.84 9.28
C ASN A 246 19.59 -4.34 10.54
N SER A 247 18.38 -4.89 10.37
CA SER A 247 17.50 -5.35 11.44
C SER A 247 17.61 -6.85 11.69
N THR A 248 17.14 -7.30 12.85
CA THR A 248 16.92 -8.73 13.14
C THR A 248 15.43 -9.05 13.24
N LEU A 249 14.58 -8.32 12.50
CA LEU A 249 13.12 -8.49 12.59
C LEU A 249 12.66 -9.82 11.97
N THR A 250 13.23 -10.21 10.84
CA THR A 250 13.03 -11.53 10.23
C THR A 250 14.20 -11.90 9.30
N THR A 251 14.11 -13.04 8.61
CA THR A 251 15.07 -13.53 7.62
C THR A 251 14.34 -14.06 6.39
N GLU A 252 15.00 -14.12 5.23
CA GLU A 252 14.41 -14.65 4.00
C GLU A 252 13.79 -16.05 4.18
N GLU A 253 14.47 -16.93 4.92
CA GLU A 253 13.98 -18.28 5.24
C GLU A 253 12.69 -18.26 6.08
N GLU A 254 12.60 -17.35 7.05
CA GLU A 254 11.42 -17.20 7.89
C GLU A 254 10.23 -16.63 7.10
N ILE A 255 10.45 -15.65 6.22
CA ILE A 255 9.40 -15.12 5.33
C ILE A 255 8.87 -16.25 4.42
N LEU A 256 9.76 -16.98 3.72
CA LEU A 256 9.37 -18.08 2.84
C LEU A 256 8.60 -19.17 3.60
N LYS A 257 8.99 -19.47 4.84
CA LYS A 257 8.28 -20.43 5.71
C LYS A 257 6.89 -19.93 6.15
N ASN A 258 6.76 -18.63 6.43
CA ASN A 258 5.49 -18.01 6.79
C ASN A 258 4.53 -18.02 5.59
N VAL A 259 5.00 -17.62 4.40
CA VAL A 259 4.26 -17.73 3.13
C VAL A 259 3.86 -19.18 2.83
N ALA A 260 4.78 -20.14 3.00
CA ALA A 260 4.50 -21.58 2.80
C ALA A 260 3.38 -22.09 3.71
N THR A 261 3.18 -21.45 4.86
CA THR A 261 2.11 -21.74 5.81
C THR A 261 0.82 -21.01 5.44
N TRP A 262 0.89 -19.70 5.19
CA TRP A 262 -0.23 -18.83 4.81
C TRP A 262 -0.96 -19.35 3.58
N LYS A 263 -0.25 -19.68 2.50
CA LYS A 263 -0.84 -20.10 1.20
C LYS A 263 -1.78 -21.33 1.29
N ASN A 264 -1.71 -22.10 2.37
CA ASN A 264 -2.62 -23.25 2.58
C ASN A 264 -4.07 -22.82 2.87
N SER A 265 -4.32 -21.54 3.20
CA SER A 265 -5.67 -20.96 3.27
C SER A 265 -6.41 -21.00 1.93
N SER A 266 -5.67 -21.03 0.80
CA SER A 266 -6.17 -20.79 -0.57
C SER A 266 -6.81 -19.42 -0.81
N THR A 267 -6.82 -18.54 0.19
CA THR A 267 -7.47 -17.22 0.22
C THR A 267 -6.59 -16.23 0.97
N GLY A 268 -6.50 -14.99 0.50
CA GLY A 268 -5.80 -13.93 1.22
C GLY A 268 -5.06 -12.96 0.31
N LEU A 269 -4.59 -11.89 0.93
CA LEU A 269 -4.02 -10.72 0.26
C LEU A 269 -2.69 -10.36 0.93
N ILE A 270 -1.59 -10.57 0.19
CA ILE A 270 -0.21 -10.47 0.70
C ILE A 270 0.46 -9.16 0.23
N LEU A 271 1.15 -8.49 1.17
CA LEU A 271 1.95 -7.28 0.94
C LEU A 271 3.42 -7.65 0.66
N GLU A 272 3.93 -7.15 -0.46
CA GLU A 272 5.32 -7.26 -0.93
C GLU A 272 5.71 -5.92 -1.61
N HIS A 273 7.00 -5.66 -1.84
CA HIS A 273 7.49 -4.40 -2.44
C HIS A 273 8.37 -4.66 -3.67
N ASP A 274 8.16 -3.94 -4.78
CA ASP A 274 8.94 -4.11 -6.02
C ASP A 274 9.95 -2.98 -6.30
N SER A 275 10.23 -2.14 -5.30
CA SER A 275 11.15 -1.01 -5.39
C SER A 275 12.65 -1.37 -5.40
N THR A 276 13.03 -2.59 -5.03
CA THR A 276 14.45 -3.01 -4.94
C THR A 276 14.71 -4.42 -5.48
N GLU A 277 15.94 -4.70 -5.93
CA GLU A 277 16.33 -6.05 -6.37
C GLU A 277 16.16 -7.09 -5.25
N LYS A 278 16.41 -6.72 -3.98
CA LYS A 278 16.36 -7.67 -2.86
C LYS A 278 14.94 -8.12 -2.53
N THR A 279 13.98 -7.21 -2.56
CA THR A 279 12.56 -7.53 -2.36
C THR A 279 11.99 -8.24 -3.59
N VAL A 280 12.35 -7.80 -4.81
CA VAL A 280 11.98 -8.51 -6.06
C VAL A 280 12.49 -9.95 -6.11
N ASP A 281 13.73 -10.22 -5.69
CA ASP A 281 14.30 -11.58 -5.70
C ASP A 281 13.62 -12.51 -4.70
N LEU A 282 13.08 -11.95 -3.61
CA LEU A 282 12.21 -12.67 -2.68
C LEU A 282 10.80 -12.86 -3.27
N ALA A 283 10.21 -11.83 -3.86
CA ALA A 283 8.90 -11.89 -4.51
C ALA A 283 8.82 -12.95 -5.61
N ILE A 284 9.90 -13.15 -6.38
CA ILE A 284 9.99 -14.22 -7.38
C ILE A 284 9.93 -15.61 -6.71
N LYS A 285 10.66 -15.83 -5.60
CA LYS A 285 10.62 -17.09 -4.83
C LYS A 285 9.25 -17.31 -4.17
N ILE A 286 8.61 -16.25 -3.69
CA ILE A 286 7.25 -16.27 -3.12
C ILE A 286 6.24 -16.65 -4.22
N ASN A 287 6.34 -16.07 -5.42
CA ASN A 287 5.51 -16.40 -6.57
C ASN A 287 5.69 -17.86 -7.03
N GLU A 288 6.91 -18.39 -7.05
CA GLU A 288 7.18 -19.81 -7.33
C GLU A 288 6.55 -20.74 -6.25
N LEU A 289 6.59 -20.33 -4.98
CA LEU A 289 6.06 -21.08 -3.84
C LEU A 289 4.53 -21.09 -3.77
N ILE A 290 3.87 -19.98 -4.14
CA ILE A 290 2.41 -19.86 -4.24
C ILE A 290 1.91 -20.51 -5.53
N GLY A 291 2.61 -20.30 -6.64
CA GLY A 291 2.24 -20.73 -7.98
C GLY A 291 1.25 -19.80 -8.68
N ASN A 292 0.98 -20.06 -9.96
CA ASN A 292 0.24 -19.15 -10.84
C ASN A 292 -1.29 -19.11 -10.60
N ASN A 293 -1.85 -19.93 -9.69
CA ASN A 293 -3.29 -19.92 -9.42
C ASN A 293 -3.66 -18.81 -8.42
N GLN A 294 -3.47 -17.56 -8.85
CA GLN A 294 -3.78 -16.35 -8.09
C GLN A 294 -4.72 -15.44 -8.88
N SER A 295 -5.07 -14.27 -8.35
CA SER A 295 -5.86 -13.24 -9.02
C SER A 295 -5.38 -11.85 -8.62
N SER A 296 -5.65 -10.85 -9.46
CA SER A 296 -5.58 -9.44 -9.07
C SER A 296 -6.66 -9.10 -8.02
N VAL A 297 -6.53 -7.96 -7.34
CA VAL A 297 -7.49 -7.52 -6.32
C VAL A 297 -8.90 -7.34 -6.90
N SER A 298 -9.02 -6.75 -8.10
CA SER A 298 -10.29 -6.61 -8.83
C SER A 298 -11.00 -7.95 -9.02
N GLN A 299 -10.26 -8.95 -9.54
CA GLN A 299 -10.77 -10.30 -9.75
C GLN A 299 -11.12 -11.00 -8.42
N CYS A 300 -10.32 -10.82 -7.37
CA CYS A 300 -10.47 -11.54 -6.11
C CYS A 300 -11.71 -11.10 -5.30
N VAL A 301 -12.17 -9.86 -5.48
CA VAL A 301 -13.36 -9.30 -4.80
C VAL A 301 -14.61 -9.24 -5.69
N GLY A 302 -14.52 -9.69 -6.94
CA GLY A 302 -15.58 -9.48 -7.94
C GLY A 302 -15.79 -7.99 -8.26
N GLY A 303 -14.75 -7.19 -8.06
CA GLY A 303 -14.75 -5.74 -8.21
C GLY A 303 -14.59 -5.29 -9.65
N ILE A 304 -14.61 -3.97 -9.83
CA ILE A 304 -14.44 -3.35 -11.14
C ILE A 304 -12.95 -3.41 -11.52
N ASP A 305 -12.62 -4.17 -12.56
CA ASP A 305 -11.29 -4.21 -13.19
C ASP A 305 -10.99 -2.93 -14.00
N TYR A 306 -12.03 -2.14 -14.25
CA TYR A 306 -12.00 -1.01 -15.16
C TYR A 306 -11.29 0.24 -14.60
N ILE A 307 -10.38 0.66 -15.46
CA ILE A 307 -9.77 1.97 -15.61
C ILE A 307 -10.73 2.83 -16.43
N LYS A 308 -10.97 4.09 -16.04
CA LYS A 308 -11.65 5.04 -16.94
C LYS A 308 -10.71 5.40 -18.09
N GLU A 309 -10.79 4.63 -19.17
CA GLU A 309 -10.14 4.94 -20.44
C GLU A 309 -10.74 6.23 -21.00
N TYR A 310 -9.89 7.25 -21.18
CA TYR A 310 -10.24 8.38 -22.03
C TYR A 310 -9.89 8.00 -23.47
N LEU A 311 -10.84 8.15 -24.40
CA LEU A 311 -10.51 7.99 -25.82
C LEU A 311 -9.46 9.04 -26.22
N PRO A 312 -8.43 8.66 -27.01
CA PRO A 312 -7.40 9.58 -27.48
C PRO A 312 -7.92 10.61 -28.49
#